data_AF-A0A7V5DSJ7-F1
#
_entry.id   AF-A0A7V5DSJ7-F1
#
_cell.length_a   1.000
_cell.length_b   1.000
_cell.length_c   1.000
_cell.angle_alpha   90.00
_cell.angle_beta   90.00
_cell.angle_gamma   90.00
#
_symmetry.space_group_name_H-M   'P 1'
#
loop_
_entity.id
_entity.type
_entity.pdbx_description
1 polymer ?
#
loop_
_entity_poly.entity_id
_entity_poly.type
_entity_poly.pdbx_seq_one_letter_code
_entity_poly.pdbx_strand_id
1 'polypeptide(L)'
;MRRILFLIVSIFSLIMFGCETMPEVKLHESTQPYFSVWGGVNKEQPISIGEMIYTSGKGVRWSEGYSISNMDYRYMGVDDKNNIKVIYKCEHQPDGRTPPRVLQTFNLLLPLNPKKQTILKVQSYEEGPSGPGFSKKELLITVIDEFNRITVEEIGKTQMK
;
A
#
# COMPACT_ATOMS: atom_id res chain seq x y z
N MET A 1 65.65 41.29 20.08
CA MET A 1 64.67 40.35 19.51
C MET A 1 63.90 39.60 20.61
N ARG A 2 63.05 40.29 21.39
CA ARG A 2 62.35 39.68 22.56
C ARG A 2 60.88 40.08 22.71
N ARG A 3 60.35 40.88 21.78
CA ARG A 3 58.98 41.43 21.85
C ARG A 3 58.00 40.84 20.83
N ILE A 4 58.49 40.12 19.83
CA ILE A 4 57.64 39.49 18.79
C ILE A 4 57.16 38.09 19.23
N LEU A 5 57.90 37.40 20.10
CA LEU A 5 57.55 36.05 20.55
C LEU A 5 56.29 36.01 21.43
N PHE A 6 56.00 37.08 22.18
CA PHE A 6 54.81 37.12 23.06
C PHE A 6 53.50 37.26 22.28
N LEU A 7 53.54 37.78 21.05
CA LEU A 7 52.34 38.01 20.25
C LEU A 7 51.86 36.73 19.55
N ILE A 8 52.77 35.80 19.25
CA ILE A 8 52.43 34.51 18.61
C ILE A 8 51.85 33.51 19.62
N VAL A 9 52.30 33.55 20.88
CA VAL A 9 51.77 32.66 21.94
C VAL A 9 50.34 33.04 22.30
N SER A 10 49.99 34.33 22.29
CA SER A 10 48.65 34.79 22.68
C SER A 10 47.54 34.42 21.68
N ILE A 11 47.86 34.23 20.39
CA ILE A 11 46.87 33.81 19.38
C ILE A 11 46.61 32.30 19.47
N PHE A 12 47.64 31.49 19.75
CA PHE A 12 47.47 30.04 19.89
C PHE A 12 46.70 29.62 21.14
N SER A 13 46.77 30.39 22.23
CA SER A 13 45.97 30.15 23.44
C SER A 13 44.50 30.56 23.30
N LEU A 14 44.14 31.36 22.29
CA LEU A 14 42.75 31.77 22.01
C LEU A 14 42.03 30.80 21.07
N ILE A 15 42.75 29.97 20.31
CA ILE A 15 42.16 28.97 19.41
C ILE A 15 41.87 27.65 20.15
N MET A 16 42.53 27.38 21.29
CA MET A 16 42.36 26.14 22.05
C MET A 16 41.17 26.13 23.03
N PHE A 17 40.45 27.26 23.18
CA PHE A 17 39.23 27.35 24.00
C PHE A 17 37.94 27.56 23.18
N GLY A 18 38.03 27.42 21.84
CA GLY A 18 36.91 27.61 20.92
C GLY A 18 36.47 26.33 20.20
N CYS A 19 36.88 25.15 20.66
CA CYS A 19 36.22 23.89 20.26
C CYS A 19 35.12 23.61 21.29
N GLU A 20 34.14 24.50 21.33
CA GLU A 20 32.83 24.14 21.87
C GLU A 20 32.38 22.95 21.03
N THR A 21 32.35 21.79 21.69
CA THR A 21 31.69 20.58 21.22
C THR A 21 30.42 21.01 20.51
N MET A 22 30.40 20.89 19.18
CA MET A 22 29.16 20.98 18.42
C MET A 22 28.16 20.12 19.20
N PRO A 23 27.02 20.67 19.63
CA PRO A 23 26.01 19.83 20.25
C PRO A 23 25.76 18.74 19.22
N GLU A 24 26.08 17.50 19.60
CA GLU A 24 25.71 16.33 18.85
C GLU A 24 24.20 16.47 18.70
N VAL A 25 23.79 16.93 17.52
CA VAL A 25 22.39 16.94 17.13
C VAL A 25 22.10 15.45 17.13
N LYS A 26 21.59 14.96 18.25
CA LYS A 26 20.86 13.71 18.28
C LYS A 26 19.79 13.94 17.24
N LEU A 27 20.06 13.45 16.04
CA LEU A 27 19.08 13.31 15.00
C LEU A 27 18.02 12.50 15.72
N HIS A 28 16.96 13.18 16.15
CA HIS A 28 15.82 12.51 16.70
C HIS A 28 15.33 11.71 15.49
N GLU A 29 15.77 10.45 15.39
CA GLU A 29 15.25 9.53 14.40
C GLU A 29 13.75 9.57 14.63
N SER A 30 13.08 10.26 13.73
CA SER A 30 11.65 10.41 13.75
C SER A 30 11.12 9.00 13.63
N THR A 31 10.69 8.45 14.75
CA THR A 31 10.03 7.15 14.88
C THR A 31 8.61 7.22 14.32
N GLN A 32 8.36 8.13 13.37
CA GLN A 32 7.05 8.31 12.80
C GLN A 32 6.82 7.22 11.76
N PRO A 33 5.66 6.53 11.82
CA PRO A 33 5.30 5.57 10.80
C PRO A 33 5.29 6.19 9.42
N TYR A 34 6.04 5.60 8.50
CA TYR A 34 5.91 5.87 7.07
C TYR A 34 4.79 4.97 6.54
N PHE A 35 3.74 5.55 5.95
CA PHE A 35 2.64 4.78 5.37
C PHE A 35 2.80 4.68 3.84
N SER A 36 2.47 3.52 3.29
CA SER A 36 2.28 3.34 1.84
C SER A 36 0.91 2.77 1.59
N VAL A 37 0.18 3.34 0.64
CA VAL A 37 -1.14 2.88 0.22
C VAL A 37 -1.07 2.57 -1.26
N TRP A 38 -1.55 1.39 -1.66
CA TRP A 38 -1.63 1.00 -3.06
C TRP A 38 -2.97 0.33 -3.33
N GLY A 39 -3.40 0.45 -4.58
CA GLY A 39 -4.61 -0.18 -5.07
C GLY A 39 -4.62 -0.15 -6.58
N GLY A 40 -5.08 -1.23 -7.21
CA GLY A 40 -5.15 -1.25 -8.66
C GLY A 40 -5.80 -2.50 -9.23
N VAL A 41 -6.43 -2.29 -10.39
CA VAL A 41 -6.86 -3.36 -11.27
C VAL A 41 -5.63 -4.01 -11.89
N ASN A 42 -5.68 -5.33 -12.11
CA ASN A 42 -4.65 -6.03 -12.86
C ASN A 42 -4.51 -5.46 -14.28
N LYS A 43 -3.30 -5.08 -14.65
CA LYS A 43 -2.97 -4.48 -15.95
C LYS A 43 -2.75 -5.54 -17.04
N GLU A 44 -2.50 -6.78 -16.64
CA GLU A 44 -2.40 -7.92 -17.55
C GLU A 44 -3.82 -8.31 -17.95
N GLN A 45 -4.22 -7.89 -19.15
CA GLN A 45 -5.54 -8.10 -19.71
C GLN A 45 -5.41 -8.91 -21.01
N PRO A 46 -6.33 -9.87 -21.25
CA PRO A 46 -7.47 -10.23 -20.41
C PRO A 46 -7.08 -11.12 -19.23
N ILE A 47 -7.88 -11.07 -18.17
CA ILE A 47 -7.67 -11.84 -16.93
C ILE A 47 -8.25 -13.25 -17.09
N SER A 48 -7.41 -14.24 -16.81
CA SER A 48 -7.71 -15.67 -16.82
C SER A 48 -8.18 -16.17 -15.45
N ILE A 49 -8.78 -17.36 -15.44
CA ILE A 49 -9.23 -18.01 -14.21
C ILE A 49 -8.04 -18.24 -13.29
N GLY A 50 -8.19 -17.86 -12.01
CA GLY A 50 -7.16 -17.97 -10.97
C GLY A 50 -6.30 -16.72 -10.80
N GLU A 51 -6.41 -15.75 -11.71
CA GLU A 51 -5.65 -14.50 -11.67
C GLU A 51 -6.33 -13.42 -10.80
N MET A 52 -5.53 -12.47 -10.34
CA MET A 52 -6.04 -11.36 -9.54
C MET A 52 -6.78 -10.35 -10.43
N ILE A 53 -7.91 -9.88 -9.94
CA ILE A 53 -8.70 -8.79 -10.50
C ILE A 53 -8.22 -7.45 -9.95
N TYR A 54 -8.16 -7.37 -8.62
CA TYR A 54 -7.88 -6.16 -7.88
C TYR A 54 -7.13 -6.51 -6.61
N THR A 55 -6.15 -5.70 -6.27
CA THR A 55 -5.50 -5.73 -4.97
C THR A 55 -5.47 -4.33 -4.40
N SER A 56 -5.66 -4.22 -3.10
CA SER A 56 -5.35 -3.01 -2.37
C SER A 56 -4.69 -3.35 -1.05
N GLY A 57 -3.70 -2.56 -0.68
CA GLY A 57 -3.00 -2.75 0.57
C GLY A 57 -2.55 -1.45 1.21
N LYS A 58 -2.23 -1.59 2.49
CA LYS A 58 -1.63 -0.56 3.32
C LYS A 58 -0.42 -1.15 4.00
N GLY A 59 0.71 -0.48 3.85
CA GLY A 59 1.96 -0.73 4.55
C GLY A 59 2.22 0.36 5.57
N VAL A 60 2.71 -0.02 6.74
CA VAL A 60 3.22 0.90 7.77
C VAL A 60 4.64 0.49 8.09
N ARG A 61 5.59 1.41 8.03
CA ARG A 61 7.00 1.13 8.32
C ARG A 61 7.45 1.96 9.51
N TRP A 62 8.20 1.32 10.40
CA TRP A 62 8.86 1.89 11.57
C TRP A 62 10.35 1.56 11.49
N SER A 63 11.17 2.09 12.41
CA SER A 63 12.60 1.75 12.48
C SER A 63 12.85 0.24 12.67
N GLU A 64 11.97 -0.43 13.42
CA GLU A 64 12.15 -1.84 13.84
C GLU A 64 11.48 -2.87 12.91
N GLY A 65 10.68 -2.43 11.92
CA GLY A 65 9.96 -3.34 11.02
C GLY A 65 8.89 -2.68 10.17
N TYR A 66 8.01 -3.50 9.60
CA TYR A 66 6.85 -3.02 8.84
C TYR A 66 5.63 -3.90 9.08
N SER A 67 4.44 -3.32 8.97
CA SER A 67 3.16 -4.03 8.92
C SER A 67 2.54 -3.86 7.56
N ILE A 68 1.94 -4.91 7.00
CA ILE A 68 1.20 -4.86 5.74
C ILE A 68 -0.17 -5.51 5.93
N SER A 69 -1.22 -4.84 5.42
CA SER A 69 -2.55 -5.43 5.26
C SER A 69 -2.91 -5.42 3.78
N ASN A 70 -3.28 -6.58 3.23
CA ASN A 70 -3.67 -6.75 1.83
C ASN A 70 -5.10 -7.24 1.72
N MET A 71 -5.81 -6.74 0.71
CA MET A 71 -7.14 -7.16 0.30
C MET A 71 -7.08 -7.53 -1.19
N ASP A 72 -7.26 -8.81 -1.47
CA ASP A 72 -7.13 -9.37 -2.82
C ASP A 72 -8.47 -9.92 -3.30
N TYR A 73 -8.77 -9.65 -4.57
CA TYR A 73 -9.93 -10.16 -5.27
C TYR A 73 -9.44 -11.00 -6.45
N ARG A 74 -9.70 -12.30 -6.42
CA ARG A 74 -9.23 -13.25 -7.42
C ARG A 74 -10.37 -13.82 -8.23
N TYR A 75 -10.23 -13.84 -9.54
CA TYR A 75 -11.22 -14.41 -10.44
C TYR A 75 -11.18 -15.94 -10.42
N MET A 76 -12.34 -16.60 -10.30
CA MET A 76 -12.45 -18.06 -10.20
C MET A 76 -13.35 -18.68 -11.28
N GLY A 77 -13.64 -17.93 -12.35
CA GLY A 77 -14.46 -18.41 -13.47
C GLY A 77 -15.93 -18.01 -13.38
N VAL A 78 -16.70 -18.47 -14.37
CA VAL A 78 -18.16 -18.38 -14.42
C VAL A 78 -18.73 -19.72 -13.95
N ASP A 79 -19.80 -19.68 -13.15
CA ASP A 79 -20.49 -20.89 -12.71
C ASP A 79 -21.64 -21.32 -13.63
N ASP A 80 -22.22 -22.50 -13.37
CA ASP A 80 -23.31 -23.06 -14.18
C ASP A 80 -24.60 -22.22 -14.15
N LYS A 81 -24.70 -21.27 -13.21
CA LYS A 81 -25.81 -20.33 -13.07
C LYS A 81 -25.48 -18.96 -13.67
N ASN A 82 -24.40 -18.87 -14.46
CA ASN A 82 -23.94 -17.65 -15.11
C ASN A 82 -23.56 -16.53 -14.13
N ASN A 83 -22.97 -16.88 -12.99
CA ASN A 83 -22.38 -15.94 -12.05
C ASN A 83 -20.86 -15.92 -12.19
N ILE A 84 -20.26 -14.74 -12.11
CA ILE A 84 -18.83 -14.57 -11.88
C ILE A 84 -18.52 -14.98 -10.44
N LYS A 85 -17.57 -15.89 -10.28
CA LYS A 85 -17.00 -16.29 -8.99
C LYS A 85 -15.76 -15.47 -8.70
N VAL A 86 -15.74 -14.78 -7.56
CA VAL A 86 -14.57 -14.07 -7.04
C VAL A 86 -14.26 -14.52 -5.62
N ILE A 87 -13.00 -14.82 -5.33
CA ILE A 87 -12.54 -15.01 -3.95
C ILE A 87 -11.99 -13.69 -3.45
N TYR A 88 -12.56 -13.21 -2.34
CA TYR A 88 -11.96 -12.16 -1.54
C TYR A 88 -11.06 -12.78 -0.47
N LYS A 89 -9.87 -12.20 -0.28
CA LYS A 89 -8.92 -12.60 0.76
C LYS A 89 -8.34 -11.35 1.43
N CYS A 90 -8.41 -11.28 2.75
CA CYS A 90 -7.74 -10.26 3.55
C CYS A 90 -6.63 -10.89 4.37
N GLU A 91 -5.42 -10.38 4.23
CA GLU A 91 -4.23 -10.85 4.96
C GLU A 91 -3.57 -9.71 5.71
N HIS A 92 -3.00 -10.04 6.86
CA HIS A 92 -2.24 -9.09 7.66
C HIS A 92 -0.92 -9.69 8.12
N GLN A 93 0.13 -8.91 7.93
CA GLN A 93 1.47 -9.16 8.41
C GLN A 93 1.81 -8.06 9.43
N PRO A 94 1.97 -8.38 10.72
CA PRO A 94 2.12 -7.35 11.75
C PRO A 94 3.50 -6.69 11.80
N ASP A 95 4.58 -7.42 11.48
CA ASP A 95 5.96 -6.96 11.75
C ASP A 95 6.99 -7.36 10.68
N GLY A 96 6.55 -7.84 9.52
CA GLY A 96 7.41 -8.23 8.40
C GLY A 96 8.21 -9.51 8.63
N ARG A 97 8.26 -10.02 9.86
CA ARG A 97 8.97 -11.25 10.27
C ARG A 97 8.00 -12.40 10.44
N THR A 98 6.82 -12.11 10.98
CA THR A 98 5.73 -13.07 11.10
C THR A 98 5.16 -13.35 9.71
N PRO A 99 4.86 -14.61 9.36
CA PRO A 99 4.16 -14.92 8.13
C PRO A 99 2.81 -14.18 8.06
N PRO A 100 2.34 -13.77 6.87
CA PRO A 100 1.01 -13.20 6.71
C PRO A 100 -0.06 -14.14 7.25
N ARG A 101 -0.98 -13.59 8.06
CA ARG A 101 -2.14 -14.31 8.58
C ARG A 101 -3.38 -13.92 7.79
N VAL A 102 -4.12 -14.90 7.32
CA VAL A 102 -5.45 -14.68 6.74
C VAL A 102 -6.41 -14.22 7.84
N LEU A 103 -6.93 -13.01 7.69
CA LEU A 103 -7.96 -12.46 8.57
C LEU A 103 -9.36 -12.84 8.12
N GLN A 104 -9.59 -12.86 6.81
CA GLN A 104 -10.89 -13.15 6.23
C GLN A 104 -10.76 -13.74 4.83
N THR A 105 -11.66 -14.65 4.48
CA THR A 105 -11.83 -15.15 3.11
C THR A 105 -13.29 -15.48 2.88
N PHE A 106 -13.84 -15.07 1.74
CA PHE A 106 -15.19 -15.47 1.33
C PHE A 106 -15.35 -15.44 -0.20
N ASN A 107 -16.36 -16.17 -0.67
CA ASN A 107 -16.73 -16.23 -2.08
C ASN A 107 -17.81 -15.18 -2.38
N LEU A 108 -17.63 -14.48 -3.49
CA LEU A 108 -18.61 -13.61 -4.10
C LEU A 108 -19.15 -14.28 -5.36
N LEU A 109 -20.47 -14.35 -5.47
CA LEU A 109 -21.19 -14.82 -6.65
C LEU A 109 -21.94 -13.63 -7.25
N LEU A 110 -21.52 -13.19 -8.43
CA LEU A 110 -22.02 -11.98 -9.06
C LEU A 110 -22.76 -12.35 -10.35
N PRO A 111 -24.09 -12.19 -10.42
CA PRO A 111 -24.85 -12.55 -11.62
C PRO A 111 -24.43 -11.70 -12.80
N LEU A 112 -24.28 -12.34 -13.96
CA LEU A 112 -24.04 -11.66 -15.23
C LEU A 112 -25.36 -11.21 -15.85
N ASN A 113 -25.36 -10.01 -16.40
CA ASN A 113 -26.46 -9.51 -17.22
C ASN A 113 -26.41 -10.12 -18.65
N PRO A 114 -27.42 -9.87 -19.51
CA PRO A 114 -27.42 -10.36 -20.89
C PRO A 114 -26.24 -9.89 -21.76
N LYS A 115 -25.55 -8.81 -21.36
CA LYS A 115 -24.32 -8.32 -22.01
C LYS A 115 -23.05 -8.98 -21.48
N LYS A 116 -23.18 -10.03 -20.65
CA LYS A 116 -22.07 -10.71 -19.96
C LYS A 116 -21.24 -9.77 -19.09
N GLN A 117 -21.91 -8.85 -18.38
CA GLN A 117 -21.28 -7.89 -17.48
C GLN A 117 -21.83 -8.00 -16.06
N THR A 118 -20.99 -7.65 -15.08
CA THR A 118 -21.41 -7.50 -13.68
C THR A 118 -20.58 -6.43 -12.96
N ILE A 119 -21.08 -5.95 -11.81
CA ILE A 119 -20.39 -4.98 -10.97
C ILE A 119 -19.82 -5.68 -9.74
N LEU A 120 -18.51 -5.58 -9.57
CA LEU A 120 -17.81 -5.98 -8.34
C LEU A 120 -17.54 -4.73 -7.50
N LYS A 121 -17.99 -4.75 -6.24
CA LYS A 121 -17.66 -3.71 -5.26
C LYS A 121 -16.44 -4.16 -4.45
N VAL A 122 -15.36 -3.42 -4.54
CA VAL A 122 -14.10 -3.71 -3.82
C VAL A 122 -13.84 -2.67 -2.74
N GLN A 123 -13.20 -3.12 -1.67
CA GLN A 123 -12.64 -2.23 -0.66
C GLN A 123 -11.23 -1.80 -1.12
N SER A 124 -10.95 -0.51 -1.01
CA SER A 124 -9.64 0.06 -1.32
C SER A 124 -9.16 0.90 -0.15
N TYR A 125 -7.86 0.84 0.12
CA TYR A 125 -7.19 1.89 0.87
C TYR A 125 -7.00 3.09 -0.05
N GLU A 126 -7.32 4.28 0.45
CA GLU A 126 -7.08 5.54 -0.24
C GLU A 126 -6.48 6.58 0.72
N GLU A 127 -5.59 7.42 0.20
CA GLU A 127 -5.11 8.60 0.90
C GLU A 127 -6.03 9.76 0.57
N GLY A 128 -6.82 10.19 1.56
CA GLY A 128 -7.76 11.30 1.44
C GLY A 128 -7.25 12.56 2.14
N PRO A 129 -7.94 13.70 1.96
CA PRO A 129 -7.62 14.94 2.66
C PRO A 129 -7.71 14.81 4.19
N SER A 130 -8.48 13.82 4.68
CA SER A 130 -8.62 13.49 6.11
C SER A 130 -7.61 12.41 6.58
N GLY A 131 -6.63 12.05 5.74
CA GLY A 131 -5.68 10.97 5.99
C GLY A 131 -6.06 9.64 5.33
N PRO A 132 -5.32 8.55 5.62
CA PRO A 132 -5.55 7.24 5.04
C PRO A 132 -6.87 6.65 5.55
N GLY A 133 -7.74 6.26 4.62
CA GLY A 133 -9.05 5.70 4.90
C GLY A 133 -9.41 4.53 3.98
N PHE A 134 -10.54 3.90 4.28
CA PHE A 134 -11.13 2.91 3.40
C PHE A 134 -12.17 3.58 2.49
N SER A 135 -12.05 3.33 1.19
CA SER A 135 -13.06 3.66 0.20
C SER A 135 -13.66 2.40 -0.39
N LYS A 136 -14.81 2.54 -1.05
CA LYS A 136 -15.38 1.50 -1.90
C LYS A 136 -15.21 1.92 -3.35
N LYS A 137 -14.74 1.00 -4.18
CA LYS A 137 -14.66 1.18 -5.63
C LYS A 137 -15.57 0.20 -6.33
N GLU A 138 -16.10 0.62 -7.47
CA GLU A 138 -16.91 -0.23 -8.33
C GLU A 138 -16.12 -0.58 -9.59
N LEU A 139 -16.00 -1.88 -9.84
CA LEU A 139 -15.32 -2.44 -10.99
C LEU A 139 -16.34 -3.08 -11.92
N LEU A 140 -16.34 -2.70 -13.18
CA LEU A 140 -17.10 -3.37 -14.23
C LEU A 140 -16.30 -4.57 -14.70
N ILE A 141 -16.86 -5.77 -14.54
CA ILE A 141 -16.30 -7.01 -15.07
C ILE A 141 -17.08 -7.36 -16.34
N THR A 142 -16.37 -7.62 -17.43
CA THR A 142 -16.95 -8.07 -18.70
C THR A 142 -16.33 -9.41 -19.11
N VAL A 143 -17.14 -10.43 -19.39
CA VAL A 143 -16.65 -11.69 -19.99
C VAL A 143 -16.52 -11.52 -21.49
N ILE A 144 -15.34 -11.81 -22.04
CA ILE A 144 -15.02 -11.44 -23.42
C ILE A 144 -14.94 -12.61 -24.41
N ASP A 145 -14.86 -13.86 -23.95
CA ASP A 145 -14.72 -15.03 -24.82
C ASP A 145 -15.28 -16.34 -24.23
N GLU A 146 -15.19 -17.41 -25.02
CA GLU A 146 -15.60 -18.78 -24.69
C GLU A 146 -14.74 -19.46 -23.62
N PHE A 147 -13.52 -18.96 -23.37
CA PHE A 147 -12.65 -19.44 -22.29
C PHE A 147 -12.96 -18.76 -20.95
N ASN A 148 -14.03 -17.95 -20.92
CA ASN A 148 -14.45 -17.16 -19.78
C ASN A 148 -13.36 -16.21 -19.25
N ARG A 149 -12.49 -15.69 -20.12
CA ARG A 149 -11.58 -14.60 -19.72
C ARG A 149 -12.37 -13.31 -19.54
N ILE A 150 -11.89 -12.44 -18.66
CA ILE A 150 -12.58 -11.20 -18.31
C ILE A 150 -11.71 -9.96 -18.57
N THR A 151 -12.36 -8.84 -18.83
CA THR A 151 -11.78 -7.51 -18.66
C THR A 151 -12.37 -6.82 -17.44
N VAL A 152 -11.59 -5.90 -16.86
CA VAL A 152 -11.99 -5.18 -15.65
C VAL A 152 -11.68 -3.70 -15.79
N GLU A 153 -12.67 -2.86 -15.50
CA GLU A 153 -12.57 -1.40 -15.60
C GLU A 153 -13.03 -0.75 -14.29
N GLU A 154 -12.30 0.26 -13.79
CA GLU A 154 -12.74 1.07 -12.65
C GLU A 154 -13.76 2.10 -13.15
N ILE A 155 -15.02 1.98 -12.69
CA ILE A 155 -16.13 2.81 -13.20
C ILE A 155 -16.65 3.84 -12.18
N GLY A 156 -16.14 3.83 -10.95
CA GLY A 156 -16.50 4.83 -9.96
C GLY A 156 -15.85 4.66 -8.59
N LYS A 157 -15.75 5.78 -7.87
CA LYS A 157 -15.45 5.83 -6.44
C LYS A 157 -16.75 6.05 -5.67
N THR A 158 -17.11 5.13 -4.78
CA THR A 158 -18.15 5.39 -3.79
C THR A 158 -17.47 5.98 -2.56
N GLN A 159 -17.62 7.29 -2.35
CA GLN A 159 -17.20 7.91 -1.10
C GLN A 159 -18.05 7.35 0.06
N MET A 160 -17.40 6.98 1.17
CA MET A 160 -18.11 6.76 2.41
C MET A 160 -18.53 8.12 2.98
N LYS A 161 -19.82 8.24 3.35
CA LYS A 161 -20.32 9.31 4.21
C LYS A 161 -19.79 9.12 5.63
#